data_AF-C0INC8-F1
#
_entry.id   AF-C0INC8-F1
#
_cell.length_a   1.000
_cell.length_b   1.000
_cell.length_c   1.000
_cell.angle_alpha   90.00
_cell.angle_beta   90.00
_cell.angle_gamma   90.00
#
_symmetry.space_group_name_H-M   'P 1'
#
loop_
_entity.id
_entity.type
_entity.pdbx_description
1 polymer ?
#
loop_
_entity_poly.entity_id
_entity_poly.type
_entity_poly.pdbx_seq_one_letter_code
_entity_poly.pdbx_strand_id
1 'polypeptide(L)' 'MTLPAVSKHLKVLERAGLVARGRDAQWRPCRLEPEPLRAVDTWLGEYRRLWEERFDRLDEYLHKLQAKDKPRGRKK' A
#
# COMPACT_ATOMS: atom_id res chain seq x y z
N MET A 1 11.34 -17.73 -15.66
CA MET A 1 10.24 -16.87 -16.15
C MET A 1 10.14 -17.04 -17.65
N THR A 2 9.00 -17.49 -18.18
CA THR A 2 8.85 -17.80 -19.62
C THR A 2 8.22 -16.61 -20.36
N LEU A 3 8.60 -16.38 -21.63
CA LEU A 3 7.99 -15.34 -22.48
C LEU A 3 6.44 -15.34 -22.53
N PRO A 4 5.76 -16.50 -22.54
CA PRO A 4 4.30 -16.56 -22.47
C PRO A 4 3.74 -15.98 -21.17
N ALA A 5 4.42 -16.23 -20.04
CA ALA A 5 4.02 -15.68 -18.75
C ALA A 5 4.13 -14.15 -18.74
N VAL A 6 5.25 -13.61 -19.24
CA VAL A 6 5.46 -12.16 -19.35
C VAL A 6 4.38 -11.50 -20.23
N SER A 7 4.03 -12.09 -21.38
CA SER A 7 2.96 -11.59 -22.25
C SER A 7 1.58 -11.62 -21.58
N LYS A 8 1.30 -12.64 -20.76
CA LYS A 8 0.07 -12.73 -19.95
C LYS A 8 0.02 -11.62 -18.88
N HIS A 9 1.11 -11.38 -18.17
CA HIS A 9 1.20 -10.29 -17.19
C HIS A 9 1.01 -8.92 -17.85
N LEU A 10 1.64 -8.67 -19.00
CA LEU A 10 1.48 -7.42 -19.74
C LEU A 10 0.04 -7.18 -20.20
N LYS A 11 -0.69 -8.22 -20.64
CA LYS A 11 -2.13 -8.12 -20.98
C LYS A 11 -3.00 -7.78 -19.77
N VAL A 12 -2.70 -8.33 -18.60
CA VAL A 12 -3.44 -8.04 -17.36
C VAL A 12 -3.19 -6.61 -16.92
N LEU A 13 -1.94 -6.16 -16.96
CA LEU A 13 -1.57 -4.78 -16.61
C LEU A 13 -2.17 -3.76 -17.57
N GLU A 14 -2.24 -4.05 -18.87
CA GLU A 14 -2.93 -3.22 -19.85
C GLU A 14 -4.44 -3.14 -19.62
N ARG A 15 -5.10 -4.28 -19.32
CA ARG A 15 -6.53 -4.30 -18.97
C ARG A 15 -6.85 -3.52 -17.71
N ALA A 16 -5.92 -3.50 -16.75
CA ALA A 16 -6.04 -2.70 -15.53
C ALA A 16 -5.72 -1.22 -15.75
N GLY A 17 -5.38 -0.81 -16.98
CA GLY A 17 -4.99 0.56 -17.33
C GLY A 17 -3.59 0.96 -16.83
N LEU A 18 -2.85 0.04 -16.18
CA LEU A 18 -1.55 0.29 -15.55
C LEU A 18 -0.40 0.35 -16.58
N VAL A 19 -0.64 -0.16 -17.79
CA VAL A 19 0.34 -0.16 -18.89
C VAL A 19 -0.35 0.20 -20.20
N ALA A 20 0.15 1.21 -20.91
CA ALA A 20 -0.24 1.50 -22.28
C ALA A 20 0.69 0.78 -23.26
N ARG A 21 0.14 0.10 -24.27
CA ARG A 21 0.93 -0.42 -25.40
C ARG A 21 0.80 0.49 -26.61
N GLY A 22 1.92 1.07 -27.03
CA GLY A 22 2.07 1.61 -28.38
C GLY A 22 2.16 0.49 -29.40
N ARG A 23 1.66 0.72 -30.62
CA ARG A 23 1.98 -0.09 -31.79
C ARG A 23 2.92 0.72 -32.64
N ASP A 24 4.21 0.36 -32.62
CA ASP A 24 5.22 1.02 -33.45
C ASP A 24 5.88 -0.05 -34.34
N ALA A 25 5.30 -0.24 -35.53
CA ALA A 25 5.68 -1.29 -36.47
C ALA A 25 5.84 -2.69 -35.81
N GLN A 26 7.06 -3.23 -35.77
CA GLN A 26 7.37 -4.55 -35.19
C GLN A 26 7.60 -4.51 -33.67
N TRP A 27 7.63 -3.30 -33.07
CA TRP A 27 7.89 -3.06 -31.66
C TRP A 27 6.61 -2.70 -30.90
N ARG A 28 6.50 -3.22 -29.67
CA ARG A 28 5.40 -2.90 -28.76
C ARG A 28 5.97 -2.25 -27.50
N PRO A 29 6.34 -0.95 -27.55
CA PRO A 29 6.76 -0.24 -26.36
C PRO A 29 5.62 -0.26 -25.33
N CYS A 30 5.90 -0.84 -24.17
CA CYS A 30 4.99 -0.86 -23.02
C CYS A 30 5.39 0.30 -22.11
N ARG A 31 4.52 1.29 -21.96
CA ARG A 31 4.72 2.41 -21.04
C ARG A 31 3.91 2.17 -19.78
N LEU A 32 4.52 2.39 -18.62
CA LEU A 32 3.80 2.37 -17.35
C LEU A 32 2.96 3.64 -17.24
N GLU A 33 1.67 3.48 -16.98
CA GLU A 33 0.74 4.60 -16.76
C GLU A 33 0.48 4.71 -15.25
N PRO A 34 0.98 5.77 -14.58
CA PRO A 34 0.84 5.94 -13.13
C PRO A 34 -0.54 6.49 -12.73
N GLU A 35 -1.33 6.98 -13.68
CA GLU A 35 -2.66 7.58 -13.46
C GLU A 35 -3.62 6.65 -12.67
N PRO A 36 -3.85 5.38 -13.08
CA PRO A 36 -4.72 4.48 -12.32
C PRO A 36 -4.20 4.16 -10.91
N LEU A 37 -2.88 4.26 -10.67
CA LEU A 37 -2.28 4.07 -9.35
C LEU A 37 -2.53 5.27 -8.42
N ARG A 38 -2.75 6.48 -8.95
CA ARG A 38 -3.09 7.65 -8.13
C ARG A 38 -4.41 7.50 -7.40
N ALA A 39 -5.40 6.86 -8.03
CA ALA A 39 -6.69 6.60 -7.39
C ALA A 39 -6.54 5.65 -6.18
N VAL A 40 -5.70 4.61 -6.33
CA VAL A 40 -5.38 3.68 -5.24
C VAL A 40 -4.57 4.38 -4.15
N ASP A 41 -3.59 5.19 -4.51
CA ASP A 41 -2.77 5.95 -3.56
C ASP A 41 -3.63 6.94 -2.74
N THR A 42 -4.55 7.64 -3.39
CA THR A 42 -5.51 8.53 -2.72
C THR A 42 -6.40 7.77 -1.73
N TRP A 43 -6.95 6.63 -2.15
CA TRP A 43 -7.76 5.78 -1.27
C TRP A 43 -6.95 5.19 -0.09
N LEU A 44 -5.71 4.76 -0.36
CA LEU A 44 -4.78 4.29 0.68
C LEU A 44 -4.39 5.40 1.65
N GLY A 45 -4.32 6.65 1.20
CA GLY A 45 -4.07 7.81 2.06
C GLY A 45 -5.16 8.01 3.10
N GLU A 46 -6.43 7.88 2.72
CA GLU A 46 -7.57 7.95 3.64
C GLU A 46 -7.56 6.78 4.64
N TYR A 47 -7.23 5.58 4.17
CA TYR A 47 -7.05 4.43 5.06
C TYR A 47 -5.88 4.64 6.03
N ARG A 48 -4.77 5.23 5.59
CA ARG A 48 -3.61 5.49 6.46
C ARG A 48 -3.98 6.33 7.68
N ARG A 49 -4.75 7.40 7.48
CA ARG A 49 -5.24 8.26 8.56
C ARG A 49 -6.08 7.49 9.58
N LEU A 50 -7.01 6.65 9.11
CA LEU A 50 -7.83 5.82 9.98
C LEU A 50 -7.00 4.86 10.83
N TRP A 51 -5.96 4.26 10.23
CA TRP A 51 -5.10 3.33 10.96
C TRP A 51 -4.17 4.04 11.95
N GLU A 52 -3.62 5.20 11.58
CA GLU A 52 -2.83 6.06 12.48
C GLU A 52 -3.64 6.42 13.73
N GLU A 53 -4.88 6.94 13.58
CA GLU A 53 -5.74 7.26 14.74
C GLU A 53 -6.02 6.04 15.63
N ARG A 54 -6.16 4.85 15.04
CA ARG A 54 -6.42 3.62 15.81
C ARG A 54 -5.16 3.18 16.56
N PHE A 55 -3.98 3.32 15.97
CA PHE A 55 -2.72 3.02 16.63
C PHE A 55 -2.42 4.01 17.75
N ASP A 56 -2.67 5.31 17.55
CA ASP A 56 -2.50 6.33 18.59
C ASP A 56 -3.37 6.02 19.83
N ARG A 57 -4.63 5.64 19.62
CA ARG A 57 -5.52 5.21 20.71
C ARG A 57 -5.04 3.94 21.41
N LEU A 58 -4.44 3.02 20.66
CA LEU A 58 -3.88 1.79 21.22
C LEU A 58 -2.66 2.11 22.07
N ASP A 59 -1.76 2.97 21.61
CA ASP A 59 -0.58 3.42 22.36
C ASP A 59 -0.99 4.14 23.64
N GLU A 60 -1.97 5.04 23.58
CA GLU A 60 -2.52 5.67 24.80
C GLU A 60 -3.08 4.65 25.79
N TYR A 61 -3.79 3.63 25.29
CA TYR A 61 -4.36 2.59 26.12
C TYR A 61 -3.28 1.73 26.78
N LEU A 62 -2.25 1.35 26.01
CA LEU A 62 -1.09 0.61 26.52
C LEU A 62 -0.31 1.42 27.56
N HIS A 63 -0.12 2.72 27.34
CA HIS A 63 0.49 3.61 28.33
C HIS A 63 -0.32 3.68 29.62
N LYS A 64 -1.66 3.77 29.54
CA LYS A 64 -2.54 3.74 30.72
C LYS A 64 -2.46 2.41 31.47
N LEU A 65 -2.36 1.30 30.74
CA LEU A 65 -2.24 -0.03 31.34
C LEU A 65 -0.88 -0.21 32.03
N GLN A 66 0.22 0.17 31.39
CA GLN A 66 1.57 0.14 31.97
C GLN A 66 1.73 1.07 33.18
N ALA A 67 1.07 2.24 33.16
CA ALA A 67 1.06 3.15 34.30
C ALA A 67 0.28 2.58 35.50
N LYS A 68 -0.76 1.77 35.26
CA LYS A 68 -1.48 1.03 36.30
C LYS A 68 -0.69 -0.16 36.84
N ASP A 69 0.07 -0.85 35.99
CA ASP A 69 0.85 -2.03 36.37
C ASP A 69 2.20 -1.70 37.02
N LYS A 70 2.65 -0.44 37.00
CA LYS A 70 3.86 -0.04 37.72
C LYS A 70 3.60 -0.18 39.22
N PRO A 71 4.19 -1.16 39.93
CA PRO A 71 3.93 -1.32 41.35
C PRO A 71 4.41 -0.05 42.05
N ARG A 72 3.54 0.56 42.87
CA ARG A 72 3.94 1.61 43.81
C ARG A 72 5.17 1.09 44.53
N GLY A 73 6.32 1.69 44.23
CA GLY A 73 7.61 1.26 44.74
C GLY A 73 7.51 1.05 46.24
N ARG A 74 7.81 -0.17 46.68
CA ARG A 74 8.13 -0.50 48.06
C ARG A 74 9.38 0.31 48.40
N LYS A 75 9.20 1.54 48.91
CA LYS A 75 10.28 2.33 49.47
C LYS A 75 10.83 1.54 50.67
N LYS A 76 12.11 1.19 50.57
CA LYS A 76 12.94 0.63 51.64
C LYS A 76 13.50 1.79 52.46
#